data_AF-A0A9E5F2V2-F1
#
_entry.id   AF-A0A9E5F2V2-F1
#
_cell.length_a   1.000
_cell.length_b   1.000
_cell.length_c   1.000
_cell.angle_alpha   90.00
_cell.angle_beta   90.00
_cell.angle_gamma   90.00
#
_symmetry.space_group_name_H-M   'P 1'
#
loop_
_entity.id
_entity.type
_entity.pdbx_description
1 polymer ?
#
loop_
_entity_poly.entity_id
_entity_poly.type
_entity_poly.pdbx_seq_one_letter_code
_entity_poly.pdbx_strand_id
1 'polypeptide(L)'
;MAARHSGRNADQLRPIKIIPHYLSHPPGSCLIEMGGTRVVCSAMIEESVPNWLRNQGKGWLTAEYSMLPASSSQRIQRERNKIGGRTMEIQRLIGRSLRAAVDLSLL
;
A
#
# COMPACT_ATOMS: atom_id res chain seq x y z
N MET A 1 13.02 -3.92 -32.84
CA MET A 1 12.54 -3.95 -31.44
C MET A 1 11.02 -3.99 -31.48
N ALA A 2 10.39 -5.06 -30.99
CA ALA A 2 8.93 -5.13 -30.98
C ALA A 2 8.37 -4.03 -30.07
N ALA A 3 7.59 -3.11 -30.65
CA ALA A 3 6.90 -2.08 -29.89
C ALA A 3 5.97 -2.75 -28.87
N ARG A 4 6.02 -2.30 -27.61
CA ARG A 4 5.11 -2.81 -26.57
C ARG A 4 3.68 -2.57 -27.03
N HIS A 5 2.74 -3.47 -26.72
CA HIS A 5 1.30 -3.30 -27.03
C HIS A 5 0.73 -1.94 -26.59
N SER A 6 1.30 -1.31 -25.56
CA SER A 6 0.90 0.01 -25.09
C SER A 6 1.52 1.19 -25.86
N GLY A 7 2.30 0.94 -26.92
CA GLY A 7 3.02 1.97 -27.69
C GLY A 7 4.14 2.69 -26.92
N ARG A 8 4.55 2.19 -25.75
CA ARG A 8 5.57 2.81 -24.89
C ARG A 8 6.97 2.31 -25.21
N ASN A 9 7.97 3.15 -24.97
CA ASN A 9 9.38 2.77 -25.00
C ASN A 9 9.72 1.81 -23.85
N ALA A 10 10.89 1.18 -23.91
CA ALA A 10 11.34 0.20 -22.92
C ALA A 10 11.55 0.82 -21.53
N ASP A 11 12.09 2.04 -21.51
CA ASP A 11 12.42 2.88 -20.35
C ASP A 11 11.26 3.80 -19.91
N GLN A 12 10.20 3.91 -20.70
CA GLN A 12 9.07 4.78 -20.41
C GLN A 12 8.09 4.14 -19.43
N LEU A 13 7.86 4.80 -18.29
CA LEU A 13 6.83 4.40 -17.32
C LEU A 13 5.41 4.51 -17.90
N ARG A 14 4.44 3.85 -17.25
CA ARG A 14 3.01 4.09 -17.52
C ARG A 14 2.64 5.49 -17.00
N PRO A 15 1.56 6.13 -17.50
CA PRO A 15 1.06 7.37 -16.92
C PRO A 15 0.81 7.22 -15.42
N ILE A 16 1.33 8.15 -14.61
CA ILE A 16 1.18 8.16 -13.15
C ILE A 16 0.31 9.34 -12.75
N LYS A 17 -0.67 9.09 -11.89
CA LYS A 17 -1.48 10.14 -11.25
C LYS A 17 -1.60 9.83 -9.77
N ILE A 18 -1.40 10.83 -8.92
CA ILE A 18 -1.62 10.73 -7.48
C ILE A 18 -2.67 11.78 -7.12
N ILE A 19 -3.80 11.31 -6.57
CA ILE A 19 -4.90 12.16 -6.13
C ILE A 19 -4.90 12.16 -4.60
N PRO A 20 -4.41 13.23 -3.94
CA PRO A 20 -4.43 13.32 -2.49
C PRO A 20 -5.86 13.55 -1.97
N HIS A 21 -6.08 13.31 -0.67
CA HIS A 21 -7.37 13.49 0.02
C HIS A 21 -8.53 12.73 -0.64
N TYR A 22 -8.27 11.51 -1.11
CA TYR A 22 -9.25 10.71 -1.85
C TYR A 22 -10.39 10.19 -0.97
N LEU A 23 -10.10 9.87 0.30
CA LEU A 23 -11.07 9.46 1.30
C LEU A 23 -11.28 10.58 2.33
N SER A 24 -12.52 10.75 2.80
CA SER A 24 -12.90 11.83 3.72
C SER A 24 -12.52 11.61 5.19
N HIS A 25 -12.40 10.36 5.61
CA HIS A 25 -12.25 9.99 7.03
C HIS A 25 -10.79 9.86 7.52
N PRO A 26 -9.88 9.17 6.82
CA PRO A 26 -8.52 9.00 7.32
C PRO A 26 -7.74 10.33 7.28
N PRO A 27 -6.88 10.62 8.28
CA PRO A 27 -6.04 11.82 8.29
C PRO A 27 -5.19 11.99 7.03
N GLY A 28 -4.70 10.88 6.48
CA GLY A 28 -4.01 10.84 5.19
C GLY A 28 -4.65 9.84 4.26
N SER A 29 -4.92 10.24 3.01
CA SER A 29 -5.29 9.31 1.95
C SER A 29 -4.89 9.79 0.58
N CYS A 30 -4.69 8.83 -0.33
CA CYS A 30 -4.56 9.13 -1.75
C CYS A 30 -5.05 7.96 -2.62
N LEU A 31 -5.41 8.27 -3.86
CA LEU A 31 -5.54 7.30 -4.95
C LEU A 31 -4.31 7.44 -5.85
N ILE A 32 -3.53 6.37 -5.99
CA ILE A 32 -2.46 6.30 -6.98
C ILE A 32 -2.90 5.47 -8.18
N GLU A 33 -2.69 6.01 -9.38
CA GLU A 33 -2.96 5.38 -10.66
C GLU A 33 -1.65 5.22 -11.44
N MET A 34 -1.41 4.04 -12.00
CA MET A 34 -0.26 3.70 -12.84
C MET A 34 -0.76 2.96 -14.09
N GLY A 35 -1.22 3.72 -15.09
CA GLY A 35 -2.03 3.17 -16.18
C GLY A 35 -3.31 2.51 -15.64
N GLY A 36 -3.54 1.23 -15.96
CA GLY A 36 -4.71 0.49 -15.46
C GLY A 36 -4.62 0.03 -13.99
N THR A 37 -3.46 0.16 -13.34
CA THR A 37 -3.32 -0.19 -11.92
C THR A 37 -3.81 0.99 -11.07
N ARG A 38 -4.73 0.73 -10.15
CA ARG A 38 -5.24 1.74 -9.21
C ARG A 38 -5.17 1.19 -7.78
N VAL A 39 -4.64 1.99 -6.86
CA VAL A 39 -4.50 1.61 -5.44
C VAL A 39 -4.96 2.77 -4.58
N VAL A 40 -5.89 2.49 -3.66
CA VAL A 40 -6.26 3.43 -2.61
C VAL A 40 -5.35 3.19 -1.42
N CYS A 41 -4.70 4.25 -0.95
CA CYS A 41 -3.83 4.25 0.22
C CYS A 41 -4.47 5.14 1.29
N SER A 42 -4.52 4.66 2.53
CA SER A 42 -4.93 5.44 3.69
C SER A 42 -3.93 5.26 4.83
N ALA A 43 -3.70 6.33 5.59
CA ALA A 43 -2.91 6.34 6.80
C ALA A 43 -3.83 6.69 7.97
N MET A 44 -3.77 5.86 9.02
CA MET A 44 -4.52 6.02 10.27
C MET A 44 -3.53 6.11 11.43
N ILE A 45 -3.88 6.91 12.43
CA ILE A 45 -3.13 7.04 13.68
C ILE A 45 -3.90 6.29 14.75
N GLU A 46 -3.20 5.46 15.51
CA GLU A 46 -3.72 4.77 16.67
C GLU A 46 -2.86 5.14 17.87
N GLU A 47 -3.46 5.52 18.99
CA GLU A 47 -2.75 5.84 20.25
C GLU A 47 -2.33 4.56 20.98
N SER A 48 -1.74 3.63 20.24
CA SER A 48 -1.28 2.35 20.76
C SER A 48 -0.04 1.88 19.97
N VAL A 49 0.81 1.11 20.63
CA VAL A 49 1.97 0.47 20.00
C VAL A 49 1.93 -1.03 20.26
N PRO A 50 2.57 -1.85 19.40
CA PRO A 50 2.71 -3.27 19.67
C PRO A 50 3.28 -3.55 21.07
N ASN A 51 2.83 -4.65 21.68
CA ASN A 51 3.18 -4.98 23.07
C ASN A 51 4.68 -4.97 23.38
N TRP A 52 5.50 -5.36 22.40
CA TRP A 52 6.96 -5.43 22.51
C TRP A 52 7.66 -4.06 22.38
N LEU A 53 6.94 -2.98 22.02
CA LEU A 53 7.40 -1.59 22.00
C LEU A 53 6.87 -0.75 23.16
N ARG A 54 5.96 -1.29 23.98
CA ARG A 54 5.40 -0.53 25.11
C ARG A 54 6.51 0.00 26.02
N ASN A 55 6.35 1.25 26.45
CA ASN A 55 7.28 1.99 27.31
C ASN A 55 8.67 2.28 26.72
N GLN A 56 8.90 2.05 25.42
CA GLN A 56 10.19 2.36 24.77
C GLN A 56 10.28 3.78 24.20
N GLY A 57 9.19 4.57 24.26
CA GLY A 57 9.16 5.93 23.70
C GLY A 57 9.40 5.98 22.19
N LYS A 58 8.95 4.96 21.45
CA LYS A 58 9.07 4.86 19.99
C LYS A 58 7.73 4.50 19.37
N GLY A 59 7.39 5.17 18.28
CA GLY A 59 6.26 4.83 17.44
C GLY A 59 6.49 3.58 16.60
N TRP A 60 5.43 3.15 15.93
CA TRP A 60 5.47 2.02 15.02
C TRP A 60 4.60 2.25 13.79
N LEU A 61 5.05 1.74 12.65
CA LEU A 61 4.28 1.76 11.41
C LEU A 61 4.10 0.33 10.92
N THR A 62 2.85 -0.05 10.67
CA THR A 62 2.47 -1.30 10.00
C THR A 62 1.68 -0.99 8.73
N ALA A 63 1.45 -2.01 7.89
CA ALA A 63 0.71 -1.85 6.66
C ALA A 63 -0.22 -3.04 6.41
N GLU A 64 -1.40 -2.74 5.87
CA GLU A 64 -2.33 -3.73 5.36
C GLU A 64 -2.44 -3.64 3.84
N TYR A 65 -2.62 -4.79 3.20
CA TYR A 65 -2.77 -4.89 1.76
C TYR A 65 -3.89 -5.86 1.46
N SER A 66 -4.75 -5.50 0.52
CA SER A 66 -5.77 -6.41 0.00
C SER A 66 -6.10 -6.07 -1.45
N MET A 67 -6.60 -7.07 -2.17
CA MET A 67 -7.12 -6.90 -3.52
C MET A 67 -8.63 -7.10 -3.51
N LEU A 68 -9.37 -6.14 -4.08
CA LEU A 68 -10.81 -6.30 -4.26
C LEU A 68 -11.10 -7.48 -5.20
N PRO A 69 -12.19 -8.24 -5.02
CA PRO A 69 -12.48 -9.41 -5.84
C PRO A 69 -12.49 -9.16 -7.35
N ALA A 70 -12.85 -7.97 -7.80
CA ALA A 70 -12.92 -7.59 -9.21
C ALA A 70 -11.70 -6.78 -9.70
N SER A 71 -10.57 -6.83 -8.99
CA SER A 71 -9.36 -6.06 -9.34
C SER A 71 -8.43 -6.75 -10.36
N SER A 72 -8.79 -7.94 -10.85
CA SER A 72 -8.08 -8.65 -11.92
C SER A 72 -9.05 -9.16 -12.99
N SER A 73 -8.51 -9.69 -14.09
CA SER A 73 -9.29 -10.27 -15.20
C SER A 73 -10.19 -11.43 -14.77
N GLN A 74 -9.78 -12.18 -13.75
CA GLN A 74 -10.58 -13.19 -13.08
C GLN A 74 -10.94 -12.71 -11.67
N ARG A 75 -12.04 -13.22 -11.12
CA ARG A 75 -12.46 -12.87 -9.77
C ARG A 75 -11.51 -13.46 -8.73
N ILE A 76 -10.97 -12.61 -7.86
CA ILE A 76 -10.18 -13.02 -6.70
C ILE A 76 -11.12 -13.34 -5.53
N GLN A 77 -10.93 -14.50 -4.90
CA GLN A 77 -11.67 -14.84 -3.70
C GLN A 77 -11.18 -13.97 -2.53
N ARG A 78 -12.12 -13.41 -1.76
CA ARG A 78 -11.78 -12.59 -0.59
C ARG A 78 -11.14 -13.45 0.50
N GLU A 79 -10.01 -12.98 1.04
CA GLU A 79 -9.29 -13.58 2.15
C GLU A 79 -10.02 -13.32 3.48
N ARG A 80 -11.06 -14.12 3.77
CA ARG A 80 -11.89 -13.94 4.98
C ARG A 80 -11.32 -14.59 6.23
N ASN A 81 -10.82 -15.82 6.08
CA ASN A 81 -10.41 -16.66 7.22
C ASN A 81 -8.89 -16.77 7.35
N LYS A 82 -8.19 -16.72 6.22
CA LYS A 82 -6.73 -16.88 6.16
C LYS A 82 -6.18 -15.94 5.11
N ILE A 83 -5.15 -15.20 5.51
CA ILE A 83 -4.38 -14.34 4.63
C ILE A 83 -3.38 -15.24 3.86
N GLY A 84 -3.32 -15.08 2.55
CA GLY A 84 -2.40 -15.80 1.68
C GLY A 84 -0.97 -15.32 1.81
N GLY A 85 -0.02 -16.15 1.38
CA GLY A 85 1.42 -15.86 1.47
C GLY A 85 1.82 -14.55 0.78
N ARG A 86 1.28 -14.30 -0.42
CA ARG A 86 1.54 -13.08 -1.19
C ARG A 86 1.08 -11.82 -0.47
N THR A 87 -0.11 -11.85 0.15
CA THR A 87 -0.62 -10.69 0.91
C THR A 87 0.28 -10.41 2.11
N MET A 88 0.66 -11.43 2.88
CA MET A 88 1.59 -11.27 4.00
C MET A 88 2.95 -10.71 3.58
N GLU A 89 3.48 -11.17 2.44
CA GLU A 89 4.74 -10.68 1.90
C GLU A 89 4.67 -9.19 1.53
N ILE A 90 3.62 -8.79 0.82
CA ILE A 90 3.42 -7.40 0.39
C ILE A 90 3.20 -6.48 1.60
N GLN A 91 2.39 -6.88 2.59
CA GLN A 91 2.22 -6.13 3.84
C GLN A 91 3.57 -5.89 4.54
N ARG A 92 4.38 -6.95 4.66
CA ARG A 92 5.71 -6.86 5.26
C ARG A 92 6.64 -5.95 4.45
N LEU A 93 6.57 -6.01 3.12
CA LEU A 93 7.36 -5.14 2.24
C LEU A 93 6.99 -3.67 2.46
N ILE A 94 5.70 -3.31 2.36
CA ILE A 94 5.23 -1.94 2.52
C ILE A 94 5.64 -1.40 3.90
N GLY A 95 5.37 -2.16 4.96
CA GLY A 95 5.74 -1.75 6.32
C GLY A 95 7.24 -1.54 6.49
N ARG A 96 8.10 -2.41 5.93
CA ARG A 96 9.57 -2.22 5.98
C ARG A 96 10.01 -0.99 5.20
N SER A 97 9.49 -0.80 3.99
CA SER A 97 9.85 0.34 3.14
C SER A 97 9.49 1.68 3.78
N LEU A 98 8.30 1.78 4.38
CA LEU A 98 7.87 3.02 5.02
C LEU A 98 8.63 3.29 6.33
N ARG A 99 8.87 2.28 7.17
CA ARG A 99 9.68 2.45 8.39
C ARG A 99 11.11 2.90 8.11
N ALA A 100 11.67 2.55 6.96
CA ALA A 100 13.00 3.02 6.56
C ALA A 100 13.00 4.50 6.12
N ALA A 101 11.84 5.07 5.81
CA ALA A 101 11.68 6.45 5.33
C ALA A 101 11.17 7.42 6.40
N VAL A 102 10.91 6.96 7.63
CA VAL A 102 10.40 7.80 8.73
C VAL A 102 11.22 7.61 9.99
N ASP A 103 11.33 8.67 10.79
CA ASP A 103 11.95 8.59 12.11
C ASP A 103 10.92 8.12 13.16
N LEU A 104 11.03 6.86 13.58
CA LEU A 104 10.13 6.26 14.56
C LEU A 104 10.31 6.80 15.98
N SER A 105 11.36 7.56 16.26
CA SER A 105 11.54 8.22 17.57
C SER A 105 10.73 9.51 17.72
N LEU A 106 10.25 10.04 16.60
CA LEU A 106 9.43 11.26 16.53
C LEU A 106 7.93 10.95 16.36
N LEU A 107 7.57 9.66 16.28
CA LEU A 107 6.19 9.18 16.13
C LEU A 107 5.63 8.64 17.44
#